data_AF-A0A0D6B1X5-F1
#
_entry.id   AF-A0A0D6B1X5-F1
#
_cell.length_a   1.000
_cell.length_b   1.000
_cell.length_c   1.000
_cell.angle_alpha   90.00
_cell.angle_beta   90.00
_cell.angle_gamma   90.00
#
_symmetry.space_group_name_H-M   'P 1'
#
loop_
_entity.id
_entity.type
_entity.pdbx_description
1 polymer ?
#
loop_
_entity_poly.entity_id
_entity_poly.type
_entity_poly.pdbx_seq_one_letter_code
_entity_poly.pdbx_strand_id
1 'polypeptide(L)'
;MTASPEVLLRSLFEAAVTAADPMRCLPALLPPRPERRRLVIGAGKAAARMAEAVEQTWGPCEGLVITRDGYERPCRGIEIVSAAHPVPDVRGREATRRMLDLLEGLGEDDAVLTLISGGASALLVAPAGRVTLEEKRAINAALLASGAPIEAMNTVRKHLSAVKGGRLAAAAWPARMTALVISDVPGDELAAIASGPTVADRSTPAEARAILDRHGIAVPTSVAELLDGPSGGIAPDDARLARCETRLVAAPSQSLAAAAAVGRRAGCRVEILGDAIEGEARDVAAEQARLARARQAALRPGDAPLLLLSGGECTVTRRGEGSGGPNAEFALALALALREQPGIDAIACDTDGVDGAAEVAGALVGPRTLERARRAGRSPEAALAANDAHGFFATVGGQVVTGPTLTNVNDFRAILVRA
;
A
#
# COMPACT_ATOMS: atom_id res chain seq x y z
N MET A 1 11.01 -19.93 28.32
CA MET A 1 10.40 -18.69 28.82
C MET A 1 9.50 -18.15 27.71
N THR A 2 8.20 -18.02 27.96
CA THR A 2 7.28 -17.38 27.01
C THR A 2 7.64 -15.90 26.90
N ALA A 3 7.83 -15.40 25.68
CA ALA A 3 8.12 -13.98 25.45
C ALA A 3 6.98 -13.10 26.03
N SER A 4 7.29 -11.87 26.43
CA SER A 4 6.25 -10.94 26.85
C SER A 4 5.26 -10.68 25.68
N PRO A 5 4.00 -10.32 25.96
CA PRO A 5 3.01 -10.02 24.93
C PRO A 5 3.51 -8.98 23.92
N GLU A 6 4.14 -7.92 24.42
CA GLU A 6 4.72 -6.88 23.58
C GLU A 6 5.80 -7.42 22.66
N VAL A 7 6.73 -8.24 23.16
CA VAL A 7 7.80 -8.83 22.33
C VAL A 7 7.21 -9.74 21.26
N LEU A 8 6.20 -10.55 21.60
CA LEU A 8 5.52 -11.38 20.61
C LEU A 8 4.83 -10.51 19.55
N LEU A 9 4.02 -9.53 19.93
CA LEU A 9 3.30 -8.66 19.00
C LEU A 9 4.24 -7.90 18.05
N ARG A 10 5.36 -7.37 18.57
CA ARG A 10 6.40 -6.75 17.73
C ARG A 10 7.04 -7.74 16.78
N SER A 11 7.34 -8.96 17.23
CA SER A 11 7.92 -10.00 16.36
C SER A 11 6.97 -10.47 15.25
N LEU A 12 5.65 -10.42 15.50
CA LEU A 12 4.64 -10.71 14.48
C LEU A 12 4.64 -9.64 13.39
N PHE A 13 4.65 -8.37 13.79
CA PHE A 13 4.74 -7.24 12.86
C PHE A 13 6.06 -7.25 12.08
N GLU A 14 7.20 -7.49 12.73
CA GLU A 14 8.51 -7.61 12.09
C GLU A 14 8.52 -8.75 11.05
N ALA A 15 7.90 -9.89 11.35
CA ALA A 15 7.79 -11.00 10.41
C ALA A 15 6.90 -10.65 9.20
N ALA A 16 5.81 -9.91 9.41
CA ALA A 16 4.97 -9.41 8.33
C ALA A 16 5.75 -8.47 7.40
N VAL A 17 6.45 -7.47 7.97
CA VAL A 17 7.29 -6.53 7.20
C VAL A 17 8.42 -7.25 6.46
N THR A 18 9.10 -8.20 7.13
CA THR A 18 10.21 -8.96 6.54
C THR A 18 9.75 -9.81 5.36
N ALA A 19 8.54 -10.38 5.41
CA ALA A 19 7.99 -11.17 4.31
C ALA A 19 7.78 -10.33 3.03
N ALA A 20 7.47 -9.04 3.19
CA ALA A 20 7.29 -8.09 2.10
C ALA A 20 8.54 -7.26 1.77
N ASP A 21 9.66 -7.45 2.47
CA ASP A 21 10.89 -6.70 2.21
C ASP A 21 11.47 -7.06 0.83
N PRO A 22 11.58 -6.10 -0.12
CA PRO A 22 12.13 -6.36 -1.44
C PRO A 22 13.52 -7.01 -1.41
N MET A 23 14.36 -6.67 -0.42
CA MET A 23 15.71 -7.25 -0.27
C MET A 23 15.69 -8.74 0.06
N ARG A 24 14.58 -9.25 0.61
CA ARG A 24 14.40 -10.64 1.01
C ARG A 24 13.65 -11.44 -0.05
N CYS A 25 12.57 -10.89 -0.60
CA CYS A 25 11.69 -11.63 -1.50
C CYS A 25 12.15 -11.60 -2.97
N LEU A 26 12.71 -10.49 -3.47
CA LEU A 26 13.03 -10.36 -4.89
C LEU A 26 14.15 -11.28 -5.40
N PRO A 27 15.27 -11.51 -4.69
CA PRO A 27 16.40 -12.25 -5.27
C PRO A 27 16.02 -13.64 -5.82
N ALA A 28 15.07 -14.32 -5.19
CA ALA A 28 14.58 -15.63 -5.63
C ALA A 28 13.56 -15.56 -6.79
N LEU A 29 12.99 -14.38 -7.06
CA LEU A 29 11.93 -14.15 -8.04
C LEU A 29 12.42 -13.42 -9.29
N LEU A 30 13.63 -12.86 -9.26
CA LEU A 30 14.25 -12.19 -10.39
C LEU A 30 14.43 -13.18 -11.56
N PRO A 31 14.10 -12.77 -12.80
CA PRO A 31 14.45 -13.58 -13.96
C PRO A 31 15.98 -13.69 -14.09
N PRO A 32 16.47 -14.62 -14.94
CA PRO A 32 17.88 -14.63 -15.30
C PRO A 32 18.31 -13.25 -15.80
N ARG A 33 19.51 -12.81 -15.40
CA ARG A 33 20.05 -11.53 -15.83
C ARG A 33 20.13 -11.49 -17.37
N PRO A 34 19.53 -10.50 -18.04
CA PRO A 34 19.61 -10.38 -19.49
C PRO A 34 21.05 -10.22 -19.98
N GLU A 35 21.40 -10.89 -21.09
CA GLU A 35 22.74 -10.81 -21.69
C GLU A 35 23.00 -9.48 -22.41
N ARG A 36 21.95 -8.81 -22.91
CA ARG A 36 22.01 -7.55 -23.66
C ARG A 36 21.61 -6.34 -22.80
N ARG A 37 20.80 -5.43 -23.34
CA ARG A 37 20.39 -4.20 -22.65
C ARG A 37 19.51 -4.56 -21.45
N ARG A 38 19.87 -3.99 -20.31
CA ARG A 38 19.30 -4.28 -18.98
C ARG A 38 18.56 -3.04 -18.52
N LEU A 39 17.28 -2.92 -18.89
CA LEU A 39 16.48 -1.78 -18.52
C LEU A 39 15.60 -2.11 -17.32
N VAL A 40 15.80 -1.38 -16.22
CA VAL A 40 14.97 -1.50 -15.01
C VAL A 40 14.18 -0.21 -14.85
N ILE A 41 12.85 -0.30 -14.90
CA ILE A 41 11.96 0.83 -14.67
C ILE A 41 11.03 0.55 -13.50
N GLY A 42 10.40 1.56 -12.93
CA GLY A 42 9.43 1.31 -11.89
C GLY A 42 8.91 2.55 -11.20
N ALA A 43 7.85 2.35 -10.42
CA ALA A 43 7.28 3.39 -9.59
C ALA A 43 6.62 2.80 -8.35
N GLY A 44 6.69 3.52 -7.23
CA GLY A 44 6.03 3.15 -5.98
C GLY A 44 6.85 3.46 -4.74
N LYS A 45 6.22 3.40 -3.55
CA LYS A 45 6.87 3.59 -2.26
C LYS A 45 8.06 2.64 -2.08
N ALA A 46 7.90 1.35 -2.39
CA ALA A 46 8.94 0.34 -2.26
C ALA A 46 9.87 0.25 -3.48
N ALA A 47 9.55 0.92 -4.60
CA ALA A 47 10.22 0.70 -5.87
C ALA A 47 11.73 0.98 -5.82
N ALA A 48 12.19 1.99 -5.08
CA ALA A 48 13.62 2.26 -4.92
C ALA A 48 14.36 1.13 -4.16
N ARG A 49 13.72 0.52 -3.15
CA ARG A 49 14.26 -0.66 -2.45
C ARG A 49 14.20 -1.91 -3.31
N MET A 50 13.19 -2.04 -4.15
CA MET A 50 13.14 -3.08 -5.18
C MET A 50 14.34 -2.94 -6.14
N ALA A 51 14.63 -1.72 -6.60
CA ALA A 51 15.76 -1.44 -7.49
C ALA A 51 17.11 -1.77 -6.84
N GLU A 52 17.29 -1.42 -5.56
CA GLU A 52 18.47 -1.79 -4.78
C GLU A 52 18.65 -3.32 -4.70
N ALA A 53 17.57 -4.07 -4.47
CA ALA A 53 17.61 -5.54 -4.47
C ALA A 53 18.00 -6.13 -5.83
N VAL A 54 17.50 -5.52 -6.91
CA VAL A 54 17.87 -5.90 -8.28
C VAL A 54 19.36 -5.69 -8.50
N GLU A 55 19.90 -4.52 -8.19
CA GLU A 55 21.33 -4.25 -8.40
C GLU A 55 22.25 -5.04 -7.47
N GLN A 56 21.81 -5.41 -6.27
CA GLN A 56 22.57 -6.34 -5.43
C GLN A 56 22.68 -7.73 -6.05
N THR A 57 21.64 -8.17 -6.77
CA THR A 57 21.61 -9.51 -7.39
C THR A 57 22.25 -9.52 -8.77
N TRP A 58 21.95 -8.52 -9.59
CA TRP A 58 22.40 -8.44 -10.98
C TRP A 58 23.70 -7.62 -11.12
N GLY A 59 24.01 -6.70 -10.20
CA GLY A 59 24.95 -5.61 -10.43
C GLY A 59 24.32 -4.41 -11.14
N PRO A 60 25.11 -3.37 -11.47
CA PRO A 60 24.58 -2.11 -12.01
C PRO A 60 23.73 -2.30 -13.26
N CYS A 61 22.56 -1.65 -13.32
CA CYS A 61 21.61 -1.73 -14.44
C CYS A 61 21.28 -0.34 -14.99
N GLU A 62 20.92 -0.23 -16.26
CA GLU A 62 20.40 1.02 -16.82
C GLU A 62 18.93 1.15 -16.40
N GLY A 63 18.45 2.34 -16.06
CA GLY A 63 17.06 2.46 -15.64
C GLY A 63 16.68 3.75 -14.94
N LEU A 64 15.39 3.88 -14.68
CA LEU A 64 14.82 4.96 -13.90
C LEU A 64 13.68 4.43 -13.03
N VAL A 65 13.74 4.69 -11.73
CA VAL A 65 12.70 4.31 -10.78
C VAL A 65 12.22 5.54 -10.01
N ILE A 66 10.89 5.68 -9.89
CA ILE A 66 10.24 6.80 -9.22
C ILE A 66 9.77 6.36 -7.84
N THR A 67 10.17 7.05 -6.79
CA THR A 67 9.69 6.82 -5.43
C THR A 67 9.18 8.13 -4.79
N ARG A 68 8.67 8.05 -3.56
CA ARG A 68 8.26 9.23 -2.80
C ARG A 68 9.46 9.91 -2.13
N ASP A 69 9.30 11.18 -1.79
CA ASP A 69 10.28 11.91 -0.97
C ASP A 69 10.63 11.12 0.32
N GLY A 70 11.93 10.98 0.60
CA GLY A 70 12.48 10.30 1.79
C GLY A 70 12.65 8.79 1.66
N TYR A 71 12.26 8.19 0.53
CA TYR A 71 12.32 6.74 0.28
C TYR A 71 13.42 6.38 -0.74
N GLU A 72 14.26 7.33 -1.11
CA GLU A 72 15.36 7.14 -2.06
C GLU A 72 16.37 6.10 -1.54
N ARG A 73 16.93 5.31 -2.46
CA ARG A 73 17.94 4.29 -2.17
C ARG A 73 19.16 4.47 -3.05
N PRO A 74 20.37 4.18 -2.53
CA PRO A 74 21.57 4.26 -3.33
C PRO A 74 21.60 3.12 -4.36
N CYS A 75 21.43 3.47 -5.65
CA CYS A 75 21.70 2.60 -6.79
C CYS A 75 22.92 3.11 -7.55
N ARG A 76 23.64 2.20 -8.21
CA ARG A 76 24.88 2.44 -8.97
C ARG A 76 24.62 2.82 -10.42
N GLY A 77 23.63 2.18 -11.06
CA GLY A 77 23.26 2.43 -12.45
C GLY A 77 21.84 2.94 -12.60
N ILE A 78 20.89 2.39 -11.83
CA ILE A 78 19.48 2.81 -11.89
C ILE A 78 19.35 4.20 -11.28
N GLU A 79 18.78 5.15 -12.03
CA GLU A 79 18.47 6.47 -11.51
C GLU A 79 17.24 6.41 -10.60
N ILE A 80 17.35 6.94 -9.38
CA ILE A 80 16.23 7.06 -8.44
C ILE A 80 15.76 8.51 -8.43
N VAL A 81 14.49 8.74 -8.76
CA VAL A 81 13.84 10.06 -8.73
C VAL A 81 12.75 10.08 -7.67
N SER A 82 12.76 11.09 -6.79
CA SER A 82 11.67 11.33 -5.85
C SER A 82 10.63 12.31 -6.38
N ALA A 83 9.36 12.01 -6.10
CA ALA A 83 8.20 12.80 -6.49
C ALA A 83 7.14 12.82 -5.37
N ALA A 84 6.18 13.74 -5.48
CA ALA A 84 5.14 13.88 -4.46
C ALA A 84 4.16 12.70 -4.46
N HIS A 85 3.77 12.29 -3.26
CA HIS A 85 2.72 11.32 -2.96
C HIS A 85 1.97 11.80 -1.71
N PRO A 86 0.62 11.72 -1.63
CA PRO A 86 -0.30 10.98 -2.52
C PRO A 86 -0.82 11.76 -3.72
N VAL A 87 -0.48 13.06 -3.84
CA VAL A 87 -0.94 13.91 -4.95
C VAL A 87 0.17 14.04 -6.00
N PRO A 88 -0.08 13.70 -7.28
CA PRO A 88 0.87 13.87 -8.38
C PRO A 88 1.46 15.28 -8.49
N ASP A 89 2.74 15.37 -8.83
CA ASP A 89 3.45 16.63 -9.12
C ASP A 89 4.20 16.59 -10.47
N VAL A 90 4.88 17.69 -10.77
CA VAL A 90 5.64 17.87 -12.02
C VAL A 90 6.86 16.95 -12.09
N ARG A 91 7.51 16.65 -10.95
CA ARG A 91 8.67 15.76 -10.88
C ARG A 91 8.31 14.35 -11.33
N GLY A 92 7.19 13.81 -10.81
CA GLY A 92 6.68 12.50 -11.23
C GLY A 92 6.34 12.47 -12.72
N ARG A 93 5.77 13.56 -13.26
CA ARG A 93 5.47 13.69 -14.70
C ARG A 93 6.72 13.68 -15.57
N GLU A 94 7.73 14.46 -15.20
CA GLU A 94 8.99 14.54 -15.96
C GLU A 94 9.79 13.25 -15.90
N ALA A 95 9.84 12.61 -14.73
CA ALA A 95 10.46 11.31 -14.55
C ALA A 95 9.77 10.22 -15.37
N THR A 96 8.43 10.21 -15.39
CA THR A 96 7.65 9.28 -16.22
C THR A 96 7.88 9.51 -17.71
N ARG A 97 8.00 10.77 -18.15
CA ARG A 97 8.35 11.07 -19.55
C ARG A 97 9.71 10.49 -19.91
N ARG A 98 10.74 10.72 -19.09
CA ARG A 98 12.08 10.18 -19.30
C ARG A 98 12.10 8.64 -19.29
N MET A 99 11.28 8.03 -18.43
CA MET A 99 11.09 6.58 -18.42
C MET A 99 10.51 6.07 -19.74
N LEU A 100 9.54 6.77 -20.34
CA LEU A 100 9.01 6.45 -21.66
C LEU A 100 10.08 6.61 -22.75
N ASP A 101 10.87 7.69 -22.70
CA ASP A 101 12.00 7.91 -23.63
C ASP A 101 13.00 6.73 -23.60
N LEU A 102 13.22 6.09 -22.44
CA LEU A 102 14.08 4.90 -22.31
C LEU A 102 13.48 3.64 -22.96
N LEU A 103 12.16 3.55 -23.08
CA LEU A 103 11.45 2.45 -23.72
C LEU A 103 11.37 2.59 -25.23
N GLU A 104 11.56 3.80 -25.76
CA GLU A 104 11.56 4.03 -27.21
C GLU A 104 12.71 3.29 -27.90
N GLY A 105 12.39 2.63 -29.03
CA GLY A 105 13.36 1.96 -29.87
C GLY A 105 13.86 0.61 -29.35
N LEU A 106 13.29 0.07 -28.26
CA LEU A 106 13.61 -1.29 -27.82
C LEU A 106 13.17 -2.34 -28.85
N GLY A 107 14.00 -3.36 -29.05
CA GLY A 107 13.77 -4.46 -29.97
C GLY A 107 13.33 -5.75 -29.29
N GLU A 108 13.07 -6.80 -30.09
CA GLU A 108 12.63 -8.11 -29.59
C GLU A 108 13.63 -8.84 -28.70
N ASP A 109 14.91 -8.49 -28.81
CA ASP A 109 16.02 -9.06 -28.04
C ASP A 109 16.25 -8.31 -26.71
N ASP A 110 15.58 -7.19 -26.49
CA ASP A 110 15.70 -6.41 -25.27
C ASP A 110 14.74 -6.92 -24.18
N ALA A 111 15.13 -6.68 -22.93
CA ALA A 111 14.34 -7.07 -21.76
C ALA A 111 14.19 -5.88 -20.79
N VAL A 112 12.96 -5.70 -20.32
CA VAL A 112 12.57 -4.68 -19.35
C VAL A 112 12.10 -5.37 -18.06
N LEU A 113 12.70 -5.00 -16.94
CA LEU A 113 12.18 -5.34 -15.62
C LEU A 113 11.44 -4.14 -15.05
N THR A 114 10.14 -4.30 -14.80
CA THR A 114 9.28 -3.24 -14.26
C THR A 114 9.00 -3.52 -12.79
N LEU A 115 9.28 -2.56 -11.91
CA LEU A 115 9.12 -2.67 -10.46
C LEU A 115 7.95 -1.79 -10.00
N ILE A 116 6.85 -2.40 -9.56
CA ILE A 116 5.64 -1.68 -9.13
C ILE A 116 5.36 -1.97 -7.67
N SER A 117 5.03 -0.94 -6.91
CA SER A 117 4.48 -1.09 -5.57
C SER A 117 3.38 -0.06 -5.29
N GLY A 118 2.84 -0.09 -4.08
CA GLY A 118 1.92 0.91 -3.58
C GLY A 118 2.34 2.36 -3.81
N GLY A 119 1.36 3.23 -4.01
CA GLY A 119 1.55 4.66 -4.33
C GLY A 119 1.94 4.99 -5.78
N ALA A 120 2.22 3.98 -6.62
CA ALA A 120 2.60 4.18 -8.03
C ALA A 120 1.55 4.94 -8.86
N SER A 121 0.26 4.88 -8.50
CA SER A 121 -0.79 5.66 -9.17
C SER A 121 -0.49 7.16 -9.19
N ALA A 122 0.11 7.69 -8.11
CA ALA A 122 0.46 9.09 -7.96
C ALA A 122 1.88 9.43 -8.45
N LEU A 123 2.79 8.45 -8.49
CA LEU A 123 4.19 8.62 -8.89
C LEU A 123 4.42 8.41 -10.39
N LEU A 124 3.72 7.45 -11.00
CA LEU A 124 3.78 7.12 -12.42
C LEU A 124 2.76 7.97 -13.21
N VAL A 125 3.14 9.18 -13.54
CA VAL A 125 2.25 10.26 -14.02
C VAL A 125 2.53 10.58 -15.48
N ALA A 126 1.65 10.14 -16.36
CA ALA A 126 1.61 10.63 -17.74
C ALA A 126 0.15 10.89 -18.12
N PRO A 127 -0.30 12.16 -18.18
CA PRO A 127 -1.56 12.51 -18.84
C PRO A 127 -1.55 12.07 -20.32
N ALA A 128 -2.71 11.69 -20.85
CA ALA A 128 -2.84 11.28 -22.26
C ALA A 128 -3.33 12.43 -23.15
N GLY A 129 -2.93 12.41 -24.42
CA GLY A 129 -3.34 13.40 -25.41
C GLY A 129 -2.99 14.83 -24.97
N ARG A 130 -4.00 15.71 -24.95
CA ARG A 130 -3.85 17.12 -24.56
C ARG A 130 -4.20 17.41 -23.10
N VAL A 131 -4.51 16.37 -22.32
CA VAL A 131 -4.88 16.53 -20.90
C VAL A 131 -3.67 17.02 -20.12
N THR A 132 -3.87 18.06 -19.32
CA THR A 132 -2.83 18.65 -18.46
C THR A 132 -2.72 17.90 -17.12
N LEU A 133 -1.63 18.14 -16.39
CA LEU A 133 -1.47 17.59 -15.04
C LEU A 133 -2.52 18.18 -14.09
N GLU A 134 -2.82 19.46 -14.24
CA GLU A 134 -3.79 20.22 -13.47
C GLU A 134 -5.20 19.66 -13.65
N GLU A 135 -5.63 19.43 -14.89
CA GLU A 135 -6.92 18.80 -15.19
C GLU A 135 -7.02 17.39 -14.59
N LYS A 136 -5.96 16.59 -14.73
CA LYS A 136 -5.91 15.25 -14.14
C LYS A 136 -6.02 15.27 -12.61
N ARG A 137 -5.35 16.22 -11.94
CA ARG A 137 -5.43 16.41 -10.49
C ARG A 137 -6.82 16.88 -10.07
N ALA A 138 -7.41 17.83 -10.80
CA ALA A 138 -8.74 18.37 -10.53
C ALA A 138 -9.82 17.29 -10.63
N ILE A 139 -9.81 16.49 -11.69
CA ILE A 139 -10.74 15.37 -11.87
C ILE A 139 -10.59 14.34 -10.76
N ASN A 140 -9.36 13.96 -10.40
CA ASN A 140 -9.14 13.01 -9.31
C ASN A 140 -9.63 13.53 -7.96
N ALA A 141 -9.42 14.82 -7.67
CA ALA A 141 -9.93 15.46 -6.46
C ALA A 141 -11.46 15.51 -6.45
N ALA A 142 -12.10 15.83 -7.58
CA ALA A 142 -13.55 15.84 -7.72
C ALA A 142 -14.17 14.44 -7.53
N LEU A 143 -13.55 13.40 -8.12
CA LEU A 143 -13.95 12.01 -7.93
C LEU A 143 -13.92 11.61 -6.45
N LEU A 144 -12.81 11.93 -5.75
CA LEU A 144 -12.67 11.65 -4.33
C LEU A 144 -13.74 12.39 -3.50
N ALA A 145 -13.94 13.69 -3.76
CA ALA A 145 -14.93 14.51 -3.07
C ALA A 145 -16.37 14.04 -3.31
N SER A 146 -16.65 13.43 -4.48
CA SER A 146 -17.96 12.89 -4.82
C SER A 146 -18.27 11.54 -4.15
N GLY A 147 -17.31 10.93 -3.45
CA GLY A 147 -17.45 9.60 -2.88
C GLY A 147 -17.50 8.49 -3.94
N ALA A 148 -16.90 8.71 -5.11
CA ALA A 148 -16.84 7.69 -6.16
C ALA A 148 -16.09 6.43 -5.66
N PRO A 149 -16.63 5.21 -5.88
CA PRO A 149 -15.92 3.99 -5.55
C PRO A 149 -14.55 3.90 -6.22
N ILE A 150 -13.58 3.25 -5.58
CA ILE A 150 -12.19 3.21 -6.04
C ILE A 150 -12.06 2.60 -7.45
N GLU A 151 -12.90 1.64 -7.80
CA GLU A 151 -12.97 1.03 -9.12
C GLU A 151 -13.38 2.05 -10.18
N ALA A 152 -14.40 2.87 -9.89
CA ALA A 152 -14.85 3.94 -10.78
C ALA A 152 -13.76 5.00 -10.96
N MET A 153 -13.09 5.38 -9.87
CA MET A 153 -11.94 6.29 -9.93
C MET A 153 -10.82 5.71 -10.82
N ASN A 154 -10.49 4.43 -10.64
CA ASN A 154 -9.44 3.76 -11.40
C ASN A 154 -9.79 3.64 -12.88
N THR A 155 -11.05 3.37 -13.24
CA THR A 155 -11.53 3.43 -14.63
C THR A 155 -11.21 4.79 -15.25
N VAL A 156 -11.65 5.89 -14.65
CA VAL A 156 -11.36 7.23 -15.17
C VAL A 156 -9.84 7.48 -15.25
N ARG A 157 -9.08 7.15 -14.19
CA ARG A 157 -7.62 7.34 -14.15
C ARG A 157 -6.89 6.61 -15.28
N LYS A 158 -7.34 5.41 -15.66
CA LYS A 158 -6.78 4.64 -16.78
C LYS A 158 -7.02 5.38 -18.11
N HIS A 159 -8.23 5.84 -18.37
CA HIS A 159 -8.56 6.54 -19.62
C HIS A 159 -7.88 7.90 -19.75
N LEU A 160 -7.53 8.56 -18.65
CA LEU A 160 -6.79 9.83 -18.64
C LEU A 160 -5.26 9.68 -18.54
N SER A 161 -4.70 8.53 -18.92
CA SER A 161 -3.26 8.28 -18.75
C SER A 161 -2.59 7.58 -19.93
N ALA A 162 -1.36 7.97 -20.24
CA ALA A 162 -0.54 7.34 -21.27
C ALA A 162 0.21 6.09 -20.79
N VAL A 163 0.18 5.78 -19.48
CA VAL A 163 0.97 4.66 -18.88
C VAL A 163 0.12 3.64 -18.13
N LYS A 164 -1.12 3.98 -17.77
CA LYS A 164 -2.05 3.10 -17.04
C LYS A 164 -2.88 2.25 -18.00
N GLY A 165 -3.47 1.16 -17.51
CA GLY A 165 -4.27 0.23 -18.31
C GLY A 165 -3.45 -0.43 -19.43
N GLY A 166 -2.33 -1.05 -19.07
CA GLY A 166 -1.47 -1.82 -19.97
C GLY A 166 -0.56 -0.98 -20.87
N ARG A 167 -0.70 0.35 -20.86
CA ARG A 167 0.01 1.21 -21.82
C ARG A 167 1.52 1.30 -21.56
N LEU A 168 1.99 1.11 -20.32
CA LEU A 168 3.43 1.03 -20.06
C LEU A 168 4.02 -0.24 -20.68
N ALA A 169 3.34 -1.38 -20.58
CA ALA A 169 3.75 -2.61 -21.27
C ALA A 169 3.72 -2.42 -22.79
N ALA A 170 2.68 -1.78 -23.32
CA ALA A 170 2.60 -1.51 -24.76
C ALA A 170 3.69 -0.55 -25.26
N ALA A 171 4.18 0.38 -24.43
CA ALA A 171 5.29 1.27 -24.78
C ALA A 171 6.64 0.54 -24.88
N ALA A 172 6.80 -0.59 -24.19
CA ALA A 172 8.00 -1.41 -24.27
C ALA A 172 7.99 -2.41 -25.43
N TRP A 173 6.84 -2.64 -26.06
CA TRP A 173 6.74 -3.58 -27.17
C TRP A 173 7.60 -3.10 -28.36
N PRO A 174 8.36 -3.98 -29.03
CA PRO A 174 8.33 -5.46 -28.98
C PRO A 174 9.26 -6.16 -27.97
N ALA A 175 9.89 -5.42 -27.06
CA ALA A 175 10.74 -6.01 -26.02
C ALA A 175 9.94 -6.87 -25.03
N ARG A 176 10.64 -7.78 -24.35
CA ARG A 176 10.05 -8.59 -23.28
C ARG A 176 9.95 -7.77 -22.02
N MET A 177 8.81 -7.78 -21.34
CA MET A 177 8.62 -7.14 -20.05
C MET A 177 8.29 -8.17 -18.97
N THR A 178 9.02 -8.12 -17.86
CA THR A 178 8.63 -8.78 -16.61
C THR A 178 8.31 -7.71 -15.58
N ALA A 179 7.08 -7.66 -15.10
CA ALA A 179 6.64 -6.76 -14.04
C ALA A 179 6.58 -7.50 -12.71
N LEU A 180 7.33 -7.02 -11.71
CA LEU A 180 7.29 -7.51 -10.34
C LEU A 180 6.50 -6.51 -9.50
N VAL A 181 5.44 -7.00 -8.85
CA VAL A 181 4.44 -6.17 -8.19
C VAL A 181 4.35 -6.49 -6.71
N ILE A 182 4.51 -5.48 -5.86
CA ILE A 182 4.13 -5.53 -4.44
C ILE A 182 2.73 -4.92 -4.32
N SER A 183 1.76 -5.72 -3.90
CA SER A 183 0.37 -5.26 -3.75
C SER A 183 0.18 -4.54 -2.43
N ASP A 184 -0.44 -3.36 -2.53
CA ASP A 184 -1.10 -2.67 -1.42
C ASP A 184 -2.62 -2.53 -1.65
N VAL A 185 -3.20 -3.42 -2.47
CA VAL A 185 -4.62 -3.32 -2.86
C VAL A 185 -5.38 -4.52 -2.29
N PRO A 186 -6.50 -4.29 -1.58
CA PRO A 186 -7.41 -5.36 -1.17
C PRO A 186 -7.77 -6.30 -2.33
N GLY A 187 -7.62 -7.61 -2.12
CA GLY A 187 -7.91 -8.63 -3.14
C GLY A 187 -6.84 -8.83 -4.22
N ASP A 188 -5.73 -8.08 -4.17
CA ASP A 188 -4.54 -8.25 -5.01
C ASP A 188 -4.80 -8.23 -6.53
N GLU A 189 -5.87 -7.55 -6.96
CA GLU A 189 -6.19 -7.43 -8.38
C GLU A 189 -5.13 -6.61 -9.14
N LEU A 190 -4.33 -7.29 -9.97
CA LEU A 190 -3.22 -6.66 -10.71
C LEU A 190 -3.65 -5.48 -11.58
N ALA A 191 -4.88 -5.49 -12.10
CA ALA A 191 -5.42 -4.40 -12.91
C ALA A 191 -5.80 -3.14 -12.08
N ALA A 192 -5.95 -3.29 -10.76
CA ALA A 192 -6.20 -2.21 -9.82
C ALA A 192 -4.90 -1.63 -9.26
N ILE A 193 -3.90 -2.47 -8.98
CA ILE A 193 -2.59 -2.04 -8.46
C ILE A 193 -1.94 -1.07 -9.45
N ALA A 194 -1.62 0.13 -8.97
CA ALA A 194 -1.08 1.23 -9.79
C ALA A 194 -1.95 1.63 -11.01
N SER A 195 -3.24 1.26 -11.01
CA SER A 195 -4.13 1.31 -12.19
C SER A 195 -3.65 0.45 -13.37
N GLY A 196 -3.00 -0.68 -13.07
CA GLY A 196 -2.62 -1.73 -14.02
C GLY A 196 -1.75 -1.25 -15.18
N PRO A 197 -0.57 -0.64 -14.97
CA PRO A 197 0.26 -0.13 -16.06
C PRO A 197 0.77 -1.22 -17.02
N THR A 198 0.86 -2.46 -16.55
CA THR A 198 1.36 -3.62 -17.30
C THR A 198 0.30 -4.70 -17.54
N VAL A 199 -0.97 -4.39 -17.24
CA VAL A 199 -2.09 -5.33 -17.32
C VAL A 199 -3.18 -4.73 -18.19
N ALA A 200 -3.83 -5.57 -18.98
CA ALA A 200 -4.93 -5.16 -19.84
C ALA A 200 -6.05 -4.44 -19.08
N ASP A 201 -6.74 -3.56 -19.79
CA ASP A 201 -7.94 -2.89 -19.32
C ASP A 201 -9.13 -3.31 -20.17
N ARG A 202 -10.23 -3.64 -19.51
CA ARG A 202 -11.50 -4.00 -20.17
C ARG A 202 -12.48 -2.84 -20.22
N SER A 203 -12.18 -1.76 -19.49
CA SER A 203 -13.07 -0.61 -19.45
C SER A 203 -12.98 0.23 -20.71
N THR A 204 -14.02 1.01 -20.98
CA THR A 204 -14.15 1.82 -22.20
C THR A 204 -14.16 3.32 -21.89
N PRO A 205 -13.81 4.19 -22.86
CA PRO A 205 -13.96 5.63 -22.70
C PRO A 205 -15.39 6.06 -22.39
N ALA A 206 -16.38 5.34 -22.92
CA ALA A 206 -17.80 5.58 -22.66
C ALA A 206 -18.15 5.35 -21.18
N GLU A 207 -17.59 4.30 -20.55
CA GLU A 207 -17.75 4.06 -19.12
C GLU A 207 -17.07 5.15 -18.28
N ALA A 208 -15.86 5.59 -18.65
CA ALA A 208 -15.18 6.69 -17.97
C ALA A 208 -16.01 7.99 -18.03
N ARG A 209 -16.59 8.30 -19.20
CA ARG A 209 -17.51 9.43 -19.37
C ARG A 209 -18.76 9.29 -18.49
N ALA A 210 -19.40 8.12 -18.51
CA ALA A 210 -20.58 7.86 -17.71
C ALA A 210 -20.33 7.98 -16.20
N ILE A 211 -19.12 7.64 -15.73
CA ILE A 211 -18.70 7.86 -14.34
C ILE A 211 -18.59 9.35 -14.04
N LEU A 212 -17.90 10.13 -14.88
CA LEU A 212 -17.79 11.58 -14.70
C LEU A 212 -19.16 12.25 -14.65
N ASP A 213 -20.07 11.87 -15.57
CA ASP A 213 -21.43 12.40 -15.63
C ASP A 213 -22.26 12.01 -14.39
N ARG A 214 -22.20 10.74 -13.97
CA ARG A 214 -22.91 10.25 -12.77
C ARG A 214 -22.54 11.02 -11.50
N HIS A 215 -21.27 11.40 -11.38
CA HIS A 215 -20.75 12.14 -10.24
C HIS A 215 -20.81 13.66 -10.42
N GLY A 216 -21.39 14.16 -11.53
CA GLY A 216 -21.53 15.60 -11.80
C GLY A 216 -20.19 16.33 -11.96
N ILE A 217 -19.16 15.64 -12.44
CA ILE A 217 -17.80 16.19 -12.55
C ILE A 217 -17.66 16.91 -13.88
N ALA A 218 -17.26 18.18 -13.83
CA ALA A 218 -17.00 18.97 -15.03
C ALA A 218 -15.88 18.33 -15.87
N VAL A 219 -16.14 18.17 -17.16
CA VAL A 219 -15.21 17.55 -18.12
C VAL A 219 -14.58 18.64 -18.99
N PRO A 220 -13.27 18.94 -18.85
CA PRO A 220 -12.57 19.88 -19.72
C PRO A 220 -12.58 19.42 -21.18
N THR A 221 -12.46 20.36 -22.13
CA THR A 221 -12.45 20.06 -23.58
C THR A 221 -11.38 19.04 -23.95
N SER A 222 -10.16 19.15 -23.39
CA SER A 222 -9.06 18.21 -23.62
C SER A 222 -9.41 16.77 -23.23
N VAL A 223 -10.19 16.60 -22.16
CA VAL A 223 -10.65 15.32 -21.65
C VAL A 223 -11.80 14.78 -22.48
N ALA A 224 -12.74 15.64 -22.87
CA ALA A 224 -13.83 15.25 -23.76
C ALA A 224 -13.29 14.75 -25.10
N GLU A 225 -12.38 15.52 -25.73
CA GLU A 225 -11.70 15.14 -26.98
C GLU A 225 -10.96 13.80 -26.84
N LEU A 226 -10.27 13.59 -25.73
CA LEU A 226 -9.59 12.32 -25.46
C LEU A 226 -10.58 11.16 -25.40
N LEU A 227 -11.67 11.30 -24.64
CA LEU A 227 -12.67 10.24 -24.45
C LEU A 227 -13.54 9.99 -25.70
N ASP A 228 -13.64 10.94 -26.63
CA ASP A 228 -14.35 10.78 -27.90
C ASP A 228 -13.47 10.17 -29.01
N GLY A 229 -12.14 10.18 -28.85
CA GLY A 229 -11.21 9.55 -29.78
C GLY A 229 -11.07 8.04 -29.59
N PRO A 230 -10.22 7.36 -30.39
CA PRO A 230 -9.80 5.98 -30.16
C PRO A 230 -8.83 5.92 -28.98
N SER A 231 -9.29 6.37 -27.81
CA SER A 231 -8.60 6.22 -26.55
C SER A 231 -9.14 4.98 -25.84
N GLY A 232 -8.34 4.43 -24.95
CA GLY A 232 -8.67 3.22 -24.21
C GLY A 232 -7.42 2.57 -23.66
N GLY A 233 -7.53 1.88 -22.53
CA GLY A 233 -6.46 0.99 -22.10
C GLY A 233 -6.23 -0.13 -23.13
N ILE A 234 -5.14 -0.87 -22.96
CA ILE A 234 -4.78 -1.95 -23.87
C ILE A 234 -5.71 -3.13 -23.64
N ALA A 235 -6.35 -3.61 -24.70
CA ALA A 235 -7.29 -4.72 -24.63
C ALA A 235 -6.56 -6.04 -24.29
N PRO A 236 -7.23 -7.03 -23.66
CA PRO A 236 -6.61 -8.29 -23.28
C PRO A 236 -5.96 -9.11 -24.40
N ASP A 237 -6.46 -8.97 -25.63
CA ASP A 237 -6.01 -9.69 -26.83
C ASP A 237 -5.02 -8.88 -27.69
N ASP A 238 -4.61 -7.70 -27.24
CA ASP A 238 -3.64 -6.87 -27.95
C ASP A 238 -2.25 -7.54 -27.96
N ALA A 239 -1.68 -7.69 -29.16
CA ALA A 239 -0.37 -8.32 -29.36
C ALA A 239 0.76 -7.66 -28.56
N ARG A 240 0.61 -6.38 -28.19
CA ARG A 240 1.61 -5.65 -27.40
C ARG A 240 1.74 -6.15 -25.97
N LEU A 241 0.73 -6.85 -25.44
CA LEU A 241 0.80 -7.48 -24.13
C LEU A 241 1.31 -8.92 -24.17
N ALA A 242 1.41 -9.55 -25.35
CA ALA A 242 1.77 -10.96 -25.48
C ALA A 242 3.18 -11.30 -24.95
N ARG A 243 4.05 -10.30 -24.80
CA ARG A 243 5.42 -10.43 -24.26
C ARG A 243 5.60 -9.77 -22.88
N CYS A 244 4.49 -9.46 -22.21
CA CYS A 244 4.49 -8.91 -20.86
C CYS A 244 3.99 -9.95 -19.86
N GLU A 245 4.80 -10.24 -18.85
CA GLU A 245 4.41 -11.09 -17.72
C GLU A 245 4.37 -10.23 -16.45
N THR A 246 3.25 -10.25 -15.73
CA THR A 246 3.12 -9.55 -14.43
C THR A 246 3.04 -10.58 -13.31
N ARG A 247 3.91 -10.46 -12.30
CA ARG A 247 4.00 -11.36 -11.15
C ARG A 247 3.82 -10.59 -9.85
N LEU A 248 2.93 -11.08 -9.00
CA LEU A 248 2.77 -10.61 -7.63
C LEU A 248 3.91 -11.21 -6.77
N VAL A 249 4.75 -10.36 -6.19
CA VAL A 249 5.92 -10.80 -5.40
C VAL A 249 5.70 -10.70 -3.89
N ALA A 250 4.86 -9.76 -3.46
CA ALA A 250 4.44 -9.63 -2.07
C ALA A 250 2.99 -9.14 -2.01
N ALA A 251 2.26 -9.64 -1.02
CA ALA A 251 0.85 -9.33 -0.80
C ALA A 251 0.53 -9.29 0.71
N PRO A 252 -0.54 -8.57 1.13
CA PRO A 252 -0.98 -8.55 2.53
C PRO A 252 -1.21 -9.96 3.11
N SER A 253 -1.85 -10.86 2.35
CA SER A 253 -2.06 -12.27 2.72
C SER A 253 -0.77 -13.01 3.10
N GLN A 254 0.31 -12.80 2.35
CA GLN A 254 1.60 -13.46 2.58
C GLN A 254 2.25 -12.96 3.87
N SER A 255 2.12 -11.67 4.17
CA SER A 255 2.61 -11.06 5.41
C SER A 255 1.84 -11.55 6.63
N LEU A 256 0.52 -11.68 6.53
CA LEU A 256 -0.29 -12.31 7.58
C LEU A 256 0.07 -13.78 7.78
N ALA A 257 0.35 -14.53 6.71
CA ALA A 257 0.78 -15.91 6.80
C ALA A 257 2.13 -16.05 7.52
N ALA A 258 3.08 -15.14 7.26
CA ALA A 258 4.37 -15.09 7.94
C ALA A 258 4.22 -14.81 9.44
N ALA A 259 3.40 -13.81 9.81
CA ALA A 259 3.06 -13.54 11.20
C ALA A 259 2.35 -14.73 11.87
N ALA A 260 1.39 -15.38 11.18
CA ALA A 260 0.71 -16.56 11.67
C ALA A 260 1.69 -17.71 11.98
N ALA A 261 2.72 -17.90 11.16
CA ALA A 261 3.76 -18.89 11.41
C ALA A 261 4.57 -18.59 12.68
N VAL A 262 4.89 -17.31 12.96
CA VAL A 262 5.52 -16.89 14.22
C VAL A 262 4.59 -17.16 15.41
N GLY A 263 3.31 -16.78 15.32
CA GLY A 263 2.32 -17.02 16.37
C GLY A 263 2.15 -18.50 16.72
N ARG A 264 2.06 -19.36 15.70
CA ARG A 264 1.99 -20.83 15.89
C ARG A 264 3.23 -21.38 16.58
N ARG A 265 4.43 -20.92 16.20
CA ARG A 265 5.70 -21.31 16.86
C ARG A 265 5.77 -20.85 18.32
N ALA A 266 5.12 -19.73 18.64
CA ALA A 266 4.98 -19.25 20.01
C ALA A 266 3.90 -19.99 20.83
N GLY A 267 3.23 -21.00 20.24
CA GLY A 267 2.19 -21.79 20.90
C GLY A 267 0.80 -21.17 20.85
N CYS A 268 0.57 -20.14 20.03
CA CYS A 268 -0.75 -19.56 19.87
C CYS A 268 -1.59 -20.34 18.86
N ARG A 269 -2.88 -20.47 19.14
CA ARG A 269 -3.88 -20.74 18.10
C ARG A 269 -4.05 -19.46 17.28
N VAL A 270 -4.11 -19.55 15.96
CA VAL A 270 -4.19 -18.38 15.07
C VAL A 270 -5.48 -18.39 14.26
N GLU A 271 -6.19 -17.27 14.26
CA GLU A 271 -7.38 -16.98 13.45
C GLU A 271 -7.07 -15.75 12.58
N ILE A 272 -7.06 -15.91 11.24
CA ILE A 272 -6.88 -14.80 10.30
C ILE A 272 -8.27 -14.31 9.92
N LEU A 273 -8.60 -13.07 10.27
CA LEU A 273 -9.91 -12.46 10.04
C LEU A 273 -10.08 -11.98 8.59
N GLY A 274 -8.98 -11.71 7.91
CA GLY A 274 -8.93 -11.21 6.53
C GLY A 274 -7.76 -10.26 6.32
N ASP A 275 -7.34 -10.11 5.08
CA ASP A 275 -6.26 -9.23 4.62
C ASP A 275 -6.77 -8.00 3.84
N ALA A 276 -8.09 -7.92 3.65
CA ALA A 276 -8.80 -6.89 2.91
C ALA A 276 -9.85 -6.18 3.77
N ILE A 277 -9.59 -5.98 5.08
CA ILE A 277 -10.54 -5.29 5.96
C ILE A 277 -10.45 -3.78 5.72
N GLU A 278 -11.55 -3.21 5.25
CA GLU A 278 -11.74 -1.78 5.02
C GLU A 278 -12.84 -1.21 5.91
N GLY A 279 -12.78 0.09 6.17
CA GLY A 279 -13.78 0.82 6.95
C GLY A 279 -13.19 1.90 7.85
N GLU A 280 -14.05 2.59 8.58
CA GLU A 280 -13.61 3.57 9.57
C GLU A 280 -12.86 2.87 10.71
N ALA A 281 -11.64 3.31 11.01
CA ALA A 281 -10.74 2.68 11.97
C ALA A 281 -11.40 2.39 13.33
N ARG A 282 -12.26 3.32 13.79
CA ARG A 282 -12.99 3.20 15.07
C ARG A 282 -14.03 2.08 15.07
N ASP A 283 -14.71 1.89 13.95
CA ASP A 283 -15.78 0.90 13.82
C ASP A 283 -15.18 -0.51 13.72
N VAL A 284 -14.12 -0.66 12.91
CA VAL A 284 -13.36 -1.92 12.82
C VAL A 284 -12.75 -2.27 14.20
N ALA A 285 -12.21 -1.30 14.93
CA ALA A 285 -11.68 -1.51 16.28
C ALA A 285 -12.77 -1.98 17.26
N ALA A 286 -13.95 -1.37 17.24
CA ALA A 286 -15.07 -1.77 18.10
C ALA A 286 -15.54 -3.20 17.81
N GLU A 287 -15.59 -3.58 16.53
CA GLU A 287 -15.91 -4.94 16.11
C GLU A 287 -14.88 -5.96 16.59
N GLN A 288 -13.60 -5.69 16.36
CA GLN A 288 -12.54 -6.60 16.76
C GLN A 288 -12.38 -6.70 18.30
N ALA A 289 -12.64 -5.61 19.05
CA ALA A 289 -12.71 -5.66 20.51
C ALA A 289 -13.82 -6.60 21.00
N ARG A 290 -15.01 -6.53 20.40
CA ARG A 290 -16.14 -7.39 20.73
C ARG A 290 -15.82 -8.86 20.45
N LEU A 291 -15.20 -9.12 19.30
CA LEU A 291 -14.76 -10.45 18.91
C LEU A 291 -13.72 -10.99 19.90
N ALA A 292 -12.69 -10.20 20.23
CA ALA A 292 -11.64 -10.59 21.15
C ALA A 292 -12.19 -10.94 22.55
N ARG A 293 -13.12 -10.12 23.08
CA ARG A 293 -13.78 -10.40 24.37
C ARG A 293 -14.66 -11.65 24.32
N ALA A 294 -15.39 -11.86 23.23
CA ALA A 294 -16.20 -13.07 23.04
C ALA A 294 -15.33 -14.33 22.97
N ARG A 295 -14.19 -14.26 22.26
CA ARG A 295 -13.22 -15.36 22.18
C ARG A 295 -12.55 -15.61 23.53
N GLN A 296 -12.21 -14.56 24.27
CA GLN A 296 -11.64 -14.68 25.62
C GLN A 296 -12.58 -15.40 26.57
N ALA A 297 -13.87 -15.05 26.58
CA ALA A 297 -14.86 -15.69 27.44
C ALA A 297 -15.03 -17.19 27.18
N ALA A 298 -14.59 -17.69 26.02
CA ALA A 298 -14.60 -19.10 25.68
C ALA A 298 -13.31 -19.84 26.07
N LEU A 299 -12.24 -19.13 26.47
CA LEU A 299 -10.98 -19.73 26.91
C LEU A 299 -11.06 -20.18 28.37
N ARG A 300 -10.37 -21.28 28.68
CA ARG A 300 -10.19 -21.81 30.03
C ARG A 300 -8.75 -21.60 30.49
N PRO A 301 -8.49 -21.54 31.80
CA PRO A 301 -7.13 -21.53 32.32
C PRO A 301 -6.33 -22.73 31.78
N GLY A 302 -5.19 -22.46 31.16
CA GLY A 302 -4.33 -23.46 30.53
C GLY A 302 -4.55 -23.64 29.03
N ASP A 303 -5.61 -23.07 28.45
CA ASP A 303 -5.78 -23.06 26.99
C ASP A 303 -4.66 -22.26 26.31
N ALA A 304 -4.30 -22.69 25.10
CA ALA A 304 -3.38 -21.95 24.25
C ALA A 304 -3.93 -20.53 23.97
N PRO A 305 -3.10 -19.48 24.07
CA PRO A 305 -3.51 -18.13 23.68
C PRO A 305 -4.05 -18.10 22.25
N LEU A 306 -5.07 -17.29 22.01
CA LEU A 306 -5.59 -17.04 20.67
C LEU A 306 -4.96 -15.77 20.11
N LEU A 307 -4.51 -15.84 18.86
CA LEU A 307 -4.01 -14.71 18.10
C LEU A 307 -4.98 -14.44 16.95
N LEU A 308 -5.61 -13.27 16.98
CA LEU A 308 -6.41 -12.75 15.88
C LEU A 308 -5.50 -11.90 14.99
N LEU A 309 -5.44 -12.19 13.70
CA LEU A 309 -4.66 -11.43 12.73
C LEU A 309 -5.58 -10.81 11.69
N SER A 310 -5.35 -9.55 11.33
CA SER A 310 -6.02 -8.93 10.19
C SER A 310 -5.13 -7.92 9.48
N GLY A 311 -5.43 -7.68 8.22
CA GLY A 311 -4.85 -6.60 7.41
C GLY A 311 -5.94 -5.89 6.61
N GLY A 312 -5.52 -5.02 5.71
CA GLY A 312 -6.40 -4.17 4.88
C GLY A 312 -6.05 -2.70 5.07
N GLU A 313 -7.00 -1.81 4.83
CA GLU A 313 -6.76 -0.36 4.90
C GLU A 313 -7.94 0.33 5.59
N CYS A 314 -7.72 0.76 6.83
CA CYS A 314 -8.71 1.58 7.53
C CYS A 314 -8.62 3.04 7.08
N THR A 315 -9.74 3.74 7.11
CA THR A 315 -9.81 5.18 6.91
C THR A 315 -10.11 5.90 8.22
N VAL A 316 -9.81 7.21 8.24
CA VAL A 316 -10.12 8.09 9.37
C VAL A 316 -10.91 9.29 8.83
N THR A 317 -12.12 9.46 9.34
CA THR A 317 -12.87 10.69 9.14
C THR A 317 -12.27 11.78 10.03
N ARG A 318 -11.59 12.76 9.41
CA ARG A 318 -10.98 13.89 10.15
C ARG A 318 -12.05 14.79 10.76
N ARG A 319 -12.03 14.92 12.08
CA ARG A 319 -12.94 15.73 12.93
C ARG A 319 -12.19 16.76 13.78
N GLY A 320 -10.88 16.59 13.96
CA GLY A 320 -10.03 17.50 14.70
C GLY A 320 -8.69 17.79 14.01
N GLU A 321 -7.88 18.60 14.70
CA GLU A 321 -6.57 19.07 14.22
C GLU A 321 -5.39 18.29 14.84
N GLY A 322 -5.67 17.16 15.49
CA GLY A 322 -4.67 16.31 16.14
C GLY A 322 -3.73 15.60 15.17
N SER A 323 -2.71 14.93 15.74
CA SER A 323 -1.81 14.06 15.00
C SER A 323 -2.20 12.60 15.18
N GLY A 324 -2.44 11.90 14.08
CA GLY A 324 -2.87 10.50 14.08
C GLY A 324 -2.73 9.86 12.71
N GLY A 325 -3.16 8.60 12.65
CA GLY A 325 -3.32 7.81 11.44
C GLY A 325 -4.30 6.65 11.70
N PRO A 326 -4.75 5.94 10.67
CA PRO A 326 -5.72 4.86 10.80
C PRO A 326 -5.34 3.78 11.83
N ASN A 327 -4.07 3.38 11.92
CA ASN A 327 -3.62 2.33 12.82
C ASN A 327 -3.57 2.80 14.28
N ALA A 328 -3.06 4.01 14.54
CA ALA A 328 -3.08 4.60 15.87
C ALA A 328 -4.52 4.90 16.32
N GLU A 329 -5.39 5.34 15.41
CA GLU A 329 -6.80 5.59 15.69
C GLU A 329 -7.56 4.28 16.00
N PHE A 330 -7.31 3.23 15.21
CA PHE A 330 -7.78 1.87 15.50
C PHE A 330 -7.32 1.41 16.88
N ALA A 331 -6.03 1.57 17.20
CA ALA A 331 -5.47 1.16 18.48
C ALA A 331 -6.09 1.91 19.67
N LEU A 332 -6.30 3.23 19.55
CA LEU A 332 -6.94 4.03 20.60
C LEU A 332 -8.41 3.65 20.80
N ALA A 333 -9.16 3.48 19.70
CA ALA A 333 -10.54 3.02 19.74
C ALA A 333 -10.66 1.60 20.33
N LEU A 334 -9.72 0.71 19.99
CA LEU A 334 -9.63 -0.65 20.54
C LEU A 334 -9.41 -0.59 22.06
N ALA A 335 -8.47 0.24 22.53
CA ALA A 335 -8.20 0.40 23.96
C ALA A 335 -9.44 0.85 24.74
N LEU A 336 -10.20 1.83 24.22
CA LEU A 336 -11.47 2.29 24.80
C LEU A 336 -12.53 1.18 24.81
N ALA A 337 -12.66 0.43 23.71
CA ALA A 337 -13.64 -0.64 23.59
C ALA A 337 -13.34 -1.85 24.51
N LEU A 338 -12.06 -2.13 24.75
CA LEU A 338 -11.60 -3.20 25.65
C LEU A 338 -11.73 -2.83 27.13
N ARG A 339 -11.72 -1.54 27.50
CA ARG A 339 -11.88 -1.07 28.90
C ARG A 339 -10.93 -1.78 29.88
N GLU A 340 -9.64 -1.82 29.56
CA GLU A 340 -8.60 -2.45 30.39
C GLU A 340 -8.77 -3.97 30.61
N GLN A 341 -9.48 -4.66 29.70
CA GLN A 341 -9.69 -6.11 29.77
C GLN A 341 -8.35 -6.85 29.99
N PRO A 342 -8.17 -7.54 31.13
CA PRO A 342 -6.95 -8.31 31.39
C PRO A 342 -6.75 -9.40 30.35
N GLY A 343 -5.50 -9.72 30.02
CA GLY A 343 -5.16 -10.81 29.11
C GLY A 343 -5.33 -10.51 27.61
N ILE A 344 -5.78 -9.31 27.24
CA ILE A 344 -5.84 -8.85 25.84
C ILE A 344 -4.79 -7.77 25.59
N ASP A 345 -3.90 -8.04 24.63
CA ASP A 345 -2.89 -7.11 24.13
C ASP A 345 -3.00 -7.04 22.61
N ALA A 346 -2.65 -5.92 22.00
CA ALA A 346 -2.75 -5.74 20.55
C ALA A 346 -1.67 -4.82 20.00
N ILE A 347 -1.40 -4.96 18.70
CA ILE A 347 -0.61 -4.06 17.88
C ILE A 347 -1.39 -3.74 16.61
N ALA A 348 -1.35 -2.49 16.17
CA ALA A 348 -1.84 -2.06 14.86
C ALA A 348 -0.79 -1.14 14.25
N CYS A 349 -0.29 -1.46 13.06
CA CYS A 349 0.76 -0.70 12.39
C CYS A 349 0.60 -0.71 10.86
N ASP A 350 0.94 0.40 10.21
CA ASP A 350 1.18 0.45 8.78
C ASP A 350 2.51 -0.24 8.46
N THR A 351 2.49 -1.15 7.51
CA THR A 351 3.68 -1.90 7.10
C THR A 351 4.71 -1.04 6.39
N ASP A 352 4.37 0.17 5.93
CA ASP A 352 5.34 1.14 5.39
C ASP A 352 6.13 1.90 6.47
N GLY A 353 5.70 1.77 7.73
CA GLY A 353 6.32 2.39 8.89
C GLY A 353 5.81 3.81 9.20
N VAL A 354 4.81 4.29 8.47
CA VAL A 354 4.27 5.66 8.54
C VAL A 354 2.74 5.63 8.54
N ASP A 355 2.15 5.68 9.73
CA ASP A 355 0.70 5.78 9.93
C ASP A 355 0.25 7.25 9.91
N GLY A 356 -0.30 7.69 8.77
CA GLY A 356 -0.69 9.09 8.58
C GLY A 356 0.52 9.98 8.28
N ALA A 357 0.72 11.04 9.06
CA ALA A 357 1.73 12.07 8.77
C ALA A 357 2.99 12.00 9.65
N ALA A 358 3.01 11.16 10.68
CA ALA A 358 4.15 11.02 11.59
C ALA A 358 5.00 9.80 11.22
N GLU A 359 6.31 9.83 11.49
CA GLU A 359 7.22 8.66 11.36
C GLU A 359 6.96 7.62 12.48
N VAL A 360 5.70 7.24 12.63
CA VAL A 360 5.19 6.33 13.64
C VAL A 360 4.37 5.31 12.87
N ALA A 361 4.73 4.02 12.95
CA ALA A 361 4.03 2.97 12.24
C ALA A 361 2.64 2.71 12.83
N GLY A 362 2.44 2.99 14.11
CA GLY A 362 1.16 2.81 14.80
C GLY A 362 1.36 2.66 16.30
N ALA A 363 0.64 1.74 16.94
CA ALA A 363 0.64 1.64 18.39
C ALA A 363 0.39 0.23 18.96
N LEU A 364 0.85 0.04 20.19
CA LEU A 364 0.56 -1.08 21.06
C LEU A 364 -0.53 -0.74 22.08
N VAL A 365 -1.40 -1.71 22.33
CA VAL A 365 -2.47 -1.64 23.32
C VAL A 365 -2.30 -2.80 24.29
N GLY A 366 -2.48 -2.53 25.57
CA GLY A 366 -2.56 -3.57 26.60
C GLY A 366 -3.43 -3.13 27.76
N PRO A 367 -3.62 -4.00 28.78
CA PRO A 367 -4.56 -3.73 29.88
C PRO A 367 -4.22 -2.47 30.70
N ARG A 368 -2.95 -2.03 30.67
CA ARG A 368 -2.49 -0.83 31.41
C ARG A 368 -2.49 0.45 30.58
N THR A 369 -2.92 0.42 29.32
CA THR A 369 -2.87 1.61 28.44
C THR A 369 -3.71 2.77 29.00
N LEU A 370 -4.95 2.50 29.43
CA LEU A 370 -5.83 3.55 29.99
C LEU A 370 -5.39 3.97 31.41
N GLU A 371 -4.85 3.06 32.22
CA GLU A 371 -4.22 3.37 33.51
C GLU A 371 -3.07 4.37 33.35
N ARG A 372 -2.17 4.13 32.38
CA ARG A 372 -1.07 5.06 32.05
C ARG A 372 -1.59 6.42 31.60
N ALA A 373 -2.64 6.44 30.78
CA ALA A 373 -3.28 7.68 30.34
C ALA A 373 -3.82 8.51 31.52
N ARG A 374 -4.53 7.86 32.46
CA ARG A 374 -5.04 8.52 33.67
C ARG A 374 -3.90 9.10 34.52
N ARG A 375 -2.81 8.36 34.72
CA ARG A 375 -1.62 8.85 35.45
C ARG A 375 -0.95 10.04 34.77
N ALA A 376 -0.98 10.09 33.45
CA ALA A 376 -0.44 11.18 32.66
C ALA A 376 -1.41 12.36 32.46
N GLY A 377 -2.63 12.31 33.03
CA GLY A 377 -3.64 13.34 32.83
C GLY A 377 -4.15 13.45 31.39
N ARG A 378 -4.03 12.39 30.59
CA ARG A 378 -4.42 12.37 29.18
C ARG A 378 -5.75 11.65 29.01
N SER A 379 -6.77 12.34 28.49
CA SER A 379 -8.07 11.69 28.17
C SER A 379 -7.98 10.94 26.83
N PRO A 380 -8.23 9.62 26.80
CA PRO A 380 -8.30 8.86 25.56
C PRO A 380 -9.49 9.25 24.68
N GLU A 381 -10.64 9.59 25.28
CA GLU A 381 -11.83 10.03 24.54
C GLU A 381 -11.61 11.39 23.86
N ALA A 382 -11.00 12.35 24.57
CA ALA A 382 -10.66 13.65 24.01
C ALA A 382 -9.61 13.53 22.89
N ALA A 383 -8.60 12.67 23.07
CA ALA A 383 -7.61 12.40 22.03
C ALA A 383 -8.25 11.78 20.78
N LEU A 384 -9.14 10.79 20.95
CA LEU A 384 -9.85 10.18 19.83
C LEU A 384 -10.77 11.19 19.14
N ALA A 385 -11.51 12.01 19.89
CA ALA A 385 -12.36 13.05 19.32
C ALA A 385 -11.57 14.09 18.49
N ALA A 386 -10.35 14.41 18.92
CA ALA A 386 -9.47 15.35 18.24
C ALA A 386 -8.63 14.75 17.09
N ASN A 387 -8.76 13.44 16.81
CA ASN A 387 -7.85 12.68 15.94
C ASN A 387 -6.36 12.77 16.36
N ASP A 388 -6.09 12.84 17.66
CA ASP A 388 -4.75 12.98 18.24
C ASP A 388 -4.23 11.68 18.86
N ALA A 389 -4.36 10.58 18.12
CA ALA A 389 -3.97 9.24 18.57
C ALA A 389 -2.45 9.09 18.72
N HIS A 390 -1.64 9.70 17.84
CA HIS A 390 -0.18 9.70 17.99
C HIS A 390 0.24 10.46 19.24
N GLY A 391 -0.32 11.64 19.48
CA GLY A 391 -0.05 12.41 20.71
C GLY A 391 -0.44 11.64 21.98
N PHE A 392 -1.55 10.89 21.94
CA PHE A 392 -1.94 10.00 23.02
C PHE A 392 -0.89 8.91 23.28
N PHE A 393 -0.51 8.14 22.25
CA PHE A 393 0.43 7.03 22.41
C PHE A 393 1.86 7.47 22.71
N ALA A 394 2.26 8.67 22.26
CA ALA A 394 3.52 9.29 22.67
C ALA A 394 3.54 9.53 24.18
N THR A 395 2.44 10.05 24.73
CA THR A 395 2.30 10.34 26.16
C THR A 395 2.32 9.08 27.02
N VAL A 396 1.67 8.00 26.57
CA VAL A 396 1.55 6.75 27.36
C VAL A 396 2.65 5.71 27.07
N GLY A 397 3.60 6.04 26.17
CA GLY A 397 4.70 5.16 25.78
C GLY A 397 4.25 3.91 25.02
N GLY A 398 3.27 4.05 24.12
CA GLY A 398 2.70 2.95 23.33
C GLY A 398 2.97 3.03 21.83
N GLN A 399 3.74 4.03 21.36
CA GLN A 399 4.06 4.16 19.93
C GLN A 399 4.93 3.01 19.44
N VAL A 400 4.69 2.62 18.19
CA VAL A 400 5.58 1.75 17.42
C VAL A 400 6.28 2.63 16.39
N VAL A 401 7.57 2.88 16.61
CA VAL A 401 8.41 3.69 15.74
C VAL A 401 9.44 2.76 15.09
N THR A 402 9.32 2.56 13.78
CA THR A 402 10.25 1.73 13.00
C THR A 402 11.19 2.53 12.11
N GLY A 403 10.85 3.80 11.85
CA GLY A 403 11.28 4.48 10.63
C GLY A 403 10.62 3.87 9.39
N PRO A 404 10.95 4.37 8.18
CA PRO A 404 10.41 3.82 6.94
C PRO A 404 10.91 2.38 6.77
N THR A 405 9.97 1.43 6.68
CA THR A 405 10.31 0.01 6.42
C THR A 405 10.70 -0.21 4.96
N LEU A 406 10.32 0.74 4.09
CA LEU A 406 10.57 0.73 2.65
C LEU A 406 9.91 -0.44 1.91
N THR A 407 8.85 -1.00 2.48
CA THR A 407 7.85 -1.85 1.83
C THR A 407 6.45 -1.28 2.04
N ASN A 408 5.40 -1.82 1.43
CA ASN A 408 4.01 -1.47 1.74
C ASN A 408 3.07 -2.60 1.31
N VAL A 409 2.39 -3.20 2.27
CA VAL A 409 1.32 -4.20 2.11
C VAL A 409 0.16 -3.87 3.08
N ASN A 410 -0.09 -2.56 3.26
CA ASN A 410 -1.13 -1.93 4.07
C ASN A 410 -1.00 -2.18 5.59
N ASP A 411 -2.12 -2.12 6.30
CA ASP A 411 -2.20 -2.26 7.74
C ASP A 411 -1.92 -3.71 8.17
N PHE A 412 -1.21 -3.85 9.27
CA PHE A 412 -1.06 -5.07 10.03
C PHE A 412 -1.64 -4.90 11.42
N ARG A 413 -2.59 -5.77 11.79
CA ARG A 413 -3.22 -5.80 13.11
C ARG A 413 -3.12 -7.19 13.71
N ALA A 414 -2.70 -7.24 14.97
CA ALA A 414 -2.70 -8.48 15.74
C ALA A 414 -3.27 -8.24 17.15
N ILE A 415 -4.19 -9.11 17.58
CA ILE A 415 -4.78 -9.10 18.92
C ILE A 415 -4.46 -10.45 19.58
N LEU A 416 -3.66 -10.43 20.63
CA LEU A 416 -3.35 -11.56 21.49
C LEU A 416 -4.38 -11.64 22.61
N VAL A 417 -5.05 -12.78 22.72
CA VAL A 417 -6.11 -13.07 23.69
C VAL A 417 -5.71 -14.25 24.57
N ARG A 418 -5.70 -14.03 25.89
CA ARG A 418 -5.37 -15.03 26.91
C ARG A 418 -6.51 -15.19 27.90
N ALA A 419 -6.61 -16.37 28.51
CA ALA A 419 -7.63 -16.70 29.52
C ALA A 419 -7.56 -15.78 30.75
#